data_AF-A0A1Z9T6C4-F1
#
_entry.id   AF-A0A1Z9T6C4-F1
#
_cell.length_a   1.000
_cell.length_b   1.000
_cell.length_c   1.000
_cell.angle_alpha   90.00
_cell.angle_beta   90.00
_cell.angle_gamma   90.00
#
_symmetry.space_group_name_H-M   'P 1'
#
loop_
_entity.id
_entity.type
_entity.pdbx_description
1 polymer ?
#
loop_
_entity_poly.entity_id
_entity_poly.type
_entity_poly.pdbx_seq_one_letter_code
_entity_poly.pdbx_strand_id
1 'polypeptide(L)'
;MDENIITKICGMIPDGFVKVTPQDSNYIFQNDLSFSPINLYDFFGRAATVNSFAECFYYVELGFEPNKTTIFDYGLWTGTALLLCLLLFKVYKEHFVQRLIRYLKTKKISRNFLNIPEYKRTKIFVGTALLFQSIIFYDYIKTKSLRLPRFIDEYITLTSHVNFFRSFDFDAGLWLGGNYSVDITTGPIAAIGSVIGWNLTNSLAFARVSNFVWIFIMQTIFVYLLTKAYKIEKTSFLNLSTAFVLILIPWWQGSLYSIGEIPSTLVFINAIFLFAKFRKLSIVLFCLSIVYGKFLMLVPFVGFYIVILYRERNLQNLINDTLVFLLSMVPWLTLAHFKYEKGNLIDYLNDQFYFITNHQTSGVQNNSGGFFENLILTLNSSEFTTWSTYEKGRILVIPLIFIVIILRNKENIDNYFGNITVPITFATTFIYLWFWILNSTKWIRHTQHFTIIVLVSIVYLLGIELIDKKIDIFVLLSLITFFIDNNKNLIYFAILIYFVMLFVTKKNTINNQIKYILLVILFLDITLVYFENTSSGNINEIFEECRVELKNDLCRNAYLSG
;
A
#
# COMPACT_ATOMS: atom_id res chain seq x y z
N MET A 1 -21.64 -23.96 30.74
CA MET A 1 -21.00 -23.29 29.58
C MET A 1 -22.12 -22.65 28.78
N ASP A 2 -21.94 -21.43 28.25
CA ASP A 2 -23.01 -20.74 27.51
C ASP A 2 -23.40 -21.54 26.26
N GLU A 3 -24.69 -21.83 26.09
CA GLU A 3 -25.25 -22.50 24.89
C GLU A 3 -24.86 -21.77 23.60
N ASN A 4 -24.64 -20.46 23.68
CA ASN A 4 -24.15 -19.61 22.60
C ASN A 4 -22.74 -19.98 22.09
N ILE A 5 -21.87 -20.56 22.93
CA ILE A 5 -20.52 -20.95 22.51
C ILE A 5 -20.58 -22.28 21.74
N ILE A 6 -21.42 -23.21 22.20
CA ILE A 6 -21.60 -24.51 21.55
C ILE A 6 -22.22 -24.31 20.18
N THR A 7 -23.25 -23.46 20.06
CA THR A 7 -23.87 -23.19 18.75
C THR A 7 -22.93 -22.51 17.77
N LYS A 8 -22.03 -21.66 18.28
CA LYS A 8 -21.02 -20.97 17.46
C LYS A 8 -19.92 -21.91 16.95
N ILE A 9 -19.52 -22.91 17.74
CA ILE A 9 -18.41 -23.81 17.40
C ILE A 9 -18.91 -25.07 16.66
N CYS A 10 -19.99 -25.68 17.15
CA CYS A 10 -20.51 -26.95 16.66
C CYS A 10 -21.71 -26.81 15.72
N GLY A 11 -22.30 -25.62 15.57
CA GLY A 11 -23.51 -25.40 14.76
C GLY A 11 -24.81 -25.52 15.57
N MET A 12 -25.96 -25.44 14.89
CA MET A 12 -27.27 -25.50 15.57
C MET A 12 -27.48 -26.87 16.23
N ILE A 13 -28.07 -26.85 17.43
CA ILE A 13 -28.39 -28.07 18.18
C ILE A 13 -29.48 -28.84 17.40
N PRO A 14 -29.26 -30.12 17.04
CA PRO A 14 -30.27 -30.92 16.36
C PRO A 14 -31.55 -31.10 17.20
N ASP A 15 -32.71 -31.11 16.55
CA ASP A 15 -33.99 -31.36 17.23
C ASP A 15 -34.00 -32.73 17.92
N GLY A 16 -34.32 -32.77 19.21
CA GLY A 16 -34.32 -34.00 20.00
C GLY A 16 -32.93 -34.46 20.47
N PHE A 17 -31.89 -33.62 20.38
CA PHE A 17 -30.56 -33.95 20.88
C PHE A 17 -30.57 -34.33 22.37
N VAL A 18 -30.06 -35.53 22.66
CA VAL A 18 -29.84 -36.02 24.02
C VAL A 18 -28.34 -35.99 24.30
N LYS A 19 -27.96 -35.26 25.33
CA LYS A 19 -26.57 -35.13 25.75
C LYS A 19 -25.99 -36.50 26.11
N VAL A 20 -24.88 -36.85 25.46
CA VAL A 20 -24.09 -38.04 25.77
C VAL A 20 -23.13 -37.72 26.91
N THR A 21 -23.16 -38.53 27.97
CA THR A 21 -22.17 -38.48 29.06
C THR A 21 -21.39 -39.80 29.09
N PRO A 22 -20.20 -39.85 28.45
CA PRO A 22 -19.33 -41.03 28.49
C PRO A 22 -19.00 -41.42 29.93
N GLN A 23 -19.19 -42.69 30.30
CA GLN A 23 -18.82 -43.19 31.63
C GLN A 23 -17.42 -43.82 31.68
N ASP A 24 -16.79 -44.04 30.52
CA ASP A 24 -15.45 -44.63 30.40
C ASP A 24 -14.65 -43.97 29.26
N SER A 25 -13.33 -44.01 29.35
CA SER A 25 -12.39 -43.46 28.35
C SER A 25 -12.39 -44.21 27.01
N ASN A 26 -13.07 -45.36 26.93
CA ASN A 26 -13.20 -46.16 25.72
C ASN A 26 -14.48 -45.86 24.92
N TYR A 27 -15.25 -44.84 25.32
CA TYR A 27 -16.46 -44.46 24.61
C TYR A 27 -16.11 -43.90 23.22
N ILE A 28 -16.68 -44.50 22.18
CA ILE A 28 -16.49 -44.07 20.79
C ILE A 28 -17.75 -43.34 20.34
N PHE A 29 -17.60 -42.07 19.95
CA PHE A 29 -18.68 -41.29 19.37
C PHE A 29 -19.04 -41.83 17.98
N GLN A 30 -20.34 -41.87 17.67
CA GLN A 30 -20.79 -42.24 16.33
C GLN A 30 -20.51 -41.11 15.35
N ASN A 31 -19.90 -41.45 14.21
CA ASN A 31 -19.59 -40.49 13.16
C ASN A 31 -20.88 -39.98 12.48
N ASP A 32 -20.97 -38.67 12.28
CA ASP A 32 -22.06 -38.04 11.55
C ASP A 32 -21.55 -37.59 10.18
N LEU A 33 -22.00 -38.27 9.12
CA LEU A 33 -21.57 -37.98 7.74
C LEU A 33 -21.94 -36.56 7.27
N SER A 34 -22.92 -35.92 7.93
CA SER A 34 -23.35 -34.55 7.62
C SER A 34 -22.56 -33.49 8.39
N PHE A 35 -21.75 -33.89 9.37
CA PHE A 35 -20.95 -32.99 10.19
C PHE A 35 -19.55 -32.83 9.58
N SER A 36 -19.15 -31.58 9.32
CA SER A 36 -17.79 -31.30 8.81
C SER A 36 -16.78 -31.47 9.95
N PRO A 37 -15.68 -32.24 9.79
CA PRO A 37 -14.69 -32.42 10.83
C PRO A 37 -14.08 -31.11 11.32
N ILE A 38 -14.01 -30.91 12.64
CA ILE A 38 -13.43 -29.71 13.27
C ILE A 38 -12.27 -30.12 14.19
N ASN A 39 -11.16 -29.40 14.12
CA ASN A 39 -10.07 -29.55 15.09
C ASN A 39 -10.29 -28.60 16.26
N LEU A 40 -10.32 -29.15 17.48
CA LEU A 40 -10.46 -28.40 18.71
C LEU A 40 -9.22 -28.58 19.59
N TYR A 41 -8.85 -27.53 20.32
CA TYR A 41 -7.69 -27.50 21.19
C TYR A 41 -8.08 -27.05 22.60
N ASP A 42 -7.49 -27.68 23.62
CA ASP A 42 -7.62 -27.22 24.99
C ASP A 42 -6.50 -26.24 25.39
N PHE A 43 -6.61 -25.73 26.61
CA PHE A 43 -5.61 -24.81 27.16
C PHE A 43 -4.19 -25.41 27.24
N PHE A 44 -4.08 -26.74 27.33
CA PHE A 44 -2.80 -27.45 27.40
C PHE A 44 -2.27 -27.85 26.01
N GLY A 45 -2.94 -27.47 24.92
CA GLY A 45 -2.53 -27.79 23.55
C GLY A 45 -2.81 -29.24 23.12
N ARG A 46 -3.66 -29.96 23.86
CA ARG A 46 -4.18 -31.26 23.41
C ARG A 46 -5.21 -31.00 22.32
N ALA A 47 -5.10 -31.76 21.23
CA ALA A 47 -5.97 -31.63 20.07
C ALA A 47 -6.95 -32.81 19.97
N ALA A 48 -8.17 -32.53 19.55
CA ALA A 48 -9.17 -33.53 19.19
C ALA A 48 -9.82 -33.14 17.84
N THR A 49 -9.89 -34.08 16.91
CA THR A 49 -10.64 -33.92 15.66
C THR A 49 -12.01 -34.53 15.86
N VAL A 50 -13.04 -33.69 15.91
CA VAL A 50 -14.41 -34.11 16.17
C VAL A 50 -15.18 -34.27 14.87
N ASN A 51 -15.91 -35.38 14.73
CA ASN A 51 -16.61 -35.78 13.49
C ASN A 51 -18.13 -35.93 13.69
N SER A 52 -18.67 -35.50 14.83
CA SER A 52 -20.11 -35.45 15.05
C SER A 52 -20.48 -34.29 15.97
N PHE A 53 -21.74 -33.87 15.92
CA PHE A 53 -22.26 -32.84 16.82
C PHE A 53 -22.13 -33.26 18.30
N ALA A 54 -22.44 -34.52 18.62
CA ALA A 54 -22.35 -35.04 19.99
C ALA A 54 -20.92 -35.03 20.53
N GLU A 55 -19.94 -35.37 19.69
CA GLU A 55 -18.52 -35.33 20.03
C GLU A 55 -18.03 -33.89 20.19
N CYS A 56 -18.38 -33.01 19.26
CA CYS A 56 -18.05 -31.59 19.33
C CYS A 56 -18.63 -30.96 20.62
N PHE A 57 -19.89 -31.23 20.94
CA PHE A 57 -20.54 -30.77 22.16
C PHE A 57 -19.75 -31.17 23.40
N TYR A 58 -19.34 -32.44 23.51
CA TYR A 58 -18.59 -32.96 24.65
C TYR A 58 -17.23 -32.28 24.81
N TYR A 59 -16.45 -32.16 23.73
CA TYR A 59 -15.13 -31.53 23.79
C TYR A 59 -15.20 -30.03 24.06
N VAL A 60 -16.18 -29.33 23.48
CA VAL A 60 -16.42 -27.91 23.75
C VAL A 60 -16.80 -27.71 25.21
N GLU A 61 -17.64 -28.56 25.80
CA GLU A 61 -17.99 -28.50 27.23
C GLU A 61 -16.77 -28.70 28.16
N LEU A 62 -15.81 -29.52 27.74
CA LEU A 62 -14.51 -29.68 28.41
C LEU A 62 -13.57 -28.47 28.21
N GLY A 63 -14.00 -27.45 27.48
CA GLY A 63 -13.26 -26.23 27.24
C GLY A 63 -12.33 -26.29 26.04
N PHE A 64 -12.57 -27.16 25.06
CA PHE A 64 -11.82 -27.15 23.80
C PHE A 64 -12.41 -26.14 22.81
N GLU A 65 -11.56 -25.43 22.07
CA GLU A 65 -11.97 -24.43 21.07
C GLU A 65 -11.05 -24.48 19.83
N PRO A 66 -11.51 -24.06 18.63
CA PRO A 66 -10.71 -24.15 17.40
C PRO A 66 -9.46 -23.27 17.41
N ASN A 67 -9.55 -22.09 18.04
CA ASN A 67 -8.48 -21.07 18.08
C ASN A 67 -8.16 -20.70 19.53
N LYS A 68 -7.95 -21.70 20.39
CA LYS A 68 -7.60 -21.46 21.79
C LYS A 68 -6.14 -21.07 21.92
N THR A 69 -5.86 -19.95 22.62
CA THR A 69 -4.50 -19.63 23.02
C THR A 69 -4.04 -20.61 24.09
N THR A 70 -3.01 -21.39 23.78
CA THR A 70 -2.49 -22.43 24.65
C THR A 70 -1.48 -21.86 25.65
N ILE A 71 -1.20 -22.63 26.70
CA ILE A 71 -0.13 -22.30 27.66
C ILE A 71 1.25 -22.20 26.99
N PHE A 72 1.46 -22.94 25.89
CA PHE A 72 2.70 -22.87 25.11
C PHE A 72 2.82 -21.54 24.38
N ASP A 73 1.72 -20.95 23.90
CA ASP A 73 1.72 -19.62 23.27
C ASP A 73 2.12 -18.54 24.29
N TYR A 74 1.55 -18.60 25.49
CA TYR A 74 1.96 -17.72 26.60
C TYR A 74 3.42 -17.94 26.99
N GLY A 75 3.87 -19.19 27.05
CA GLY A 75 5.27 -19.54 27.32
C GLY A 75 6.22 -18.99 26.25
N LEU A 76 5.82 -19.03 24.98
CA LEU A 76 6.59 -18.51 23.87
C LEU A 76 6.65 -16.98 23.89
N TRP A 77 5.54 -16.29 24.16
CA TRP A 77 5.52 -14.83 24.30
C TRP A 77 6.30 -14.34 25.51
N THR A 78 6.12 -14.97 26.67
CA THR A 78 6.85 -14.59 27.89
C THR A 78 8.34 -14.93 27.77
N GLY A 79 8.68 -16.08 27.20
CA GLY A 79 10.06 -16.49 26.93
C GLY A 79 10.76 -15.54 25.96
N THR A 80 10.11 -15.18 24.85
CA THR A 80 10.67 -14.21 23.88
C THR A 80 10.84 -12.83 24.50
N ALA A 81 9.88 -12.34 25.29
CA ALA A 81 10.00 -11.07 26.01
C ALA A 81 11.17 -11.08 27.01
N LEU A 82 11.33 -12.16 27.76
CA LEU A 82 12.40 -12.30 28.76
C LEU A 82 13.77 -12.40 28.09
N LEU A 83 13.88 -13.13 26.97
CA LEU A 83 15.10 -13.24 26.17
C LEU A 83 15.47 -11.88 25.55
N LEU A 84 14.47 -11.11 25.07
CA LEU A 84 14.65 -9.73 24.63
C LEU A 84 15.16 -8.82 25.76
N CYS A 85 14.56 -8.89 26.95
CA CYS A 85 15.02 -8.14 28.11
C CYS A 85 16.46 -8.51 28.51
N LEU A 86 16.82 -9.79 28.48
CA LEU A 86 18.19 -10.25 28.76
C LEU A 86 19.19 -9.79 27.70
N LEU A 87 18.82 -9.84 26.41
CA LEU A 87 19.64 -9.30 25.33
C LEU A 87 19.84 -7.80 25.47
N LEU A 88 18.78 -7.05 25.77
CA LEU A 88 18.84 -5.62 26.05
C LEU A 88 19.74 -5.31 27.24
N PHE A 89 19.58 -6.06 28.33
CA PHE A 89 20.41 -5.91 29.54
C PHE A 89 21.88 -6.23 29.26
N LYS A 90 22.17 -7.29 28.51
CA LYS A 90 23.54 -7.67 28.12
C LYS A 90 24.17 -6.62 27.19
N VAL A 91 23.41 -6.13 26.20
CA VAL A 91 23.86 -5.05 25.30
C VAL A 91 24.15 -3.75 26.06
N TYR A 92 23.30 -3.40 27.04
CA TYR A 92 23.48 -2.24 27.91
C TYR A 92 24.70 -2.39 28.81
N LYS A 93 24.81 -3.51 29.54
CA LYS A 93 25.83 -3.76 30.56
C LYS A 93 27.22 -3.94 29.97
N GLU A 94 27.36 -4.66 28.85
CA GLU A 94 28.68 -5.03 28.31
C GLU A 94 29.30 -3.99 27.35
N HIS A 95 28.62 -2.87 27.08
CA HIS A 95 28.99 -1.96 25.99
C HIS A 95 29.29 -2.73 24.68
N PHE A 96 28.56 -3.82 24.43
CA PHE A 96 28.85 -4.80 23.38
C PHE A 96 28.93 -4.14 22.00
N VAL A 97 28.06 -3.16 21.74
CA VAL A 97 28.07 -2.34 20.51
C VAL A 97 29.42 -1.64 20.31
N GLN A 98 30.04 -1.11 21.37
CA GLN A 98 31.34 -0.45 21.27
C GLN A 98 32.49 -1.43 21.04
N ARG A 99 32.39 -2.67 21.56
CA ARG A 99 33.35 -3.75 21.27
C ARG A 99 33.21 -4.22 19.82
N LEU A 100 31.99 -4.41 19.32
CA LEU A 100 31.73 -4.84 17.94
C LEU A 100 32.23 -3.79 16.93
N ILE A 101 32.01 -2.50 17.20
CA ILE A 101 32.55 -1.39 16.40
C ILE A 101 34.10 -1.39 16.41
N ARG A 102 34.72 -1.66 17.57
CA ARG A 102 36.20 -1.80 17.66
C ARG A 102 36.70 -3.00 16.86
N TYR A 103 36.02 -4.14 16.96
CA TYR A 103 36.35 -5.36 16.24
C TYR A 103 36.26 -5.20 14.71
N LEU A 104 35.21 -4.54 14.23
CA LEU A 104 35.05 -4.22 12.81
C LEU A 104 36.09 -3.21 12.31
N LYS A 105 36.55 -2.29 13.16
CA LYS A 105 37.67 -1.36 12.85
C LYS A 105 39.03 -2.05 12.80
N THR A 106 39.26 -3.09 13.61
CA THR A 106 40.54 -3.81 13.66
C THR A 106 40.73 -4.78 12.51
N LYS A 107 39.66 -5.18 11.81
CA LYS A 107 39.78 -6.02 10.61
C LYS A 107 40.28 -5.15 9.46
N LYS A 108 41.56 -5.31 9.13
CA LYS A 108 42.28 -4.63 8.04
C LYS A 108 41.68 -5.05 6.69
N ILE A 109 40.55 -4.46 6.32
CA ILE A 109 39.91 -4.63 5.01
C ILE A 109 40.92 -4.16 3.96
N SER A 110 41.20 -5.04 2.99
CA SER A 110 42.11 -4.88 1.84
C SER A 110 42.44 -3.43 1.47
N ARG A 111 43.71 -3.06 1.61
CA ARG A 111 44.23 -1.70 1.31
C ARG A 111 44.04 -1.29 -0.16
N ASN A 112 43.79 -2.23 -1.08
CA ASN A 112 43.65 -1.92 -2.51
C ASN A 112 42.31 -1.23 -2.84
N PHE A 113 41.25 -1.43 -2.04
CA PHE A 113 39.96 -0.74 -2.23
C PHE A 113 39.94 0.67 -1.60
N LEU A 114 40.92 0.99 -0.75
CA LEU A 114 40.98 2.26 -0.02
C LEU A 114 41.53 3.44 -0.85
N ASN A 115 42.19 3.16 -1.99
CA ASN A 115 42.81 4.18 -2.83
C ASN A 115 41.81 4.89 -3.78
N ILE A 116 40.56 4.43 -3.84
CA ILE A 116 39.50 5.10 -4.59
C ILE A 116 38.93 6.25 -3.73
N PRO A 117 38.82 7.49 -4.25
CA PRO A 117 38.25 8.61 -3.50
C PRO A 117 36.84 8.29 -3.00
N GLU A 118 36.51 8.75 -1.79
CA GLU A 118 35.30 8.38 -1.04
C GLU A 118 34.00 8.57 -1.84
N TYR A 119 33.92 9.64 -2.65
CA TYR A 119 32.77 9.90 -3.52
C TYR A 119 32.60 8.85 -4.64
N LYS A 120 33.70 8.31 -5.19
CA LYS A 120 33.62 7.25 -6.21
C LYS A 120 33.22 5.93 -5.55
N ARG A 121 33.73 5.65 -4.35
CA ARG A 121 33.39 4.42 -3.60
C ARG A 121 31.92 4.36 -3.21
N THR A 122 31.36 5.47 -2.72
CA THR A 122 29.93 5.56 -2.37
C THR A 122 29.05 5.39 -3.60
N LYS A 123 29.39 6.01 -4.74
CA LYS A 123 28.66 5.79 -6.00
C LYS A 123 28.69 4.34 -6.48
N ILE A 124 29.87 3.70 -6.45
CA ILE A 124 30.01 2.28 -6.83
C ILE A 124 29.15 1.41 -5.91
N PHE A 125 29.23 1.62 -4.59
CA PHE A 125 28.45 0.86 -3.62
C PHE A 125 26.93 1.01 -3.84
N VAL A 126 26.44 2.24 -4.01
CA VAL A 126 25.02 2.51 -4.28
C VAL A 126 24.60 1.87 -5.61
N GLY A 127 25.43 1.96 -6.66
CA GLY A 127 25.17 1.31 -7.94
C GLY A 127 25.05 -0.21 -7.80
N THR A 128 25.99 -0.85 -7.09
CA THR A 128 25.93 -2.30 -6.83
C THR A 128 24.72 -2.70 -5.99
N ALA A 129 24.37 -1.89 -4.98
CA ALA A 129 23.20 -2.15 -4.14
C ALA A 129 21.90 -2.05 -4.95
N LEU A 130 21.78 -1.04 -5.82
CA LEU A 130 20.62 -0.90 -6.71
C LEU A 130 20.50 -2.05 -7.70
N LEU A 131 21.61 -2.51 -8.29
CA LEU A 131 21.59 -3.67 -9.19
C LEU A 131 21.13 -4.93 -8.45
N PHE A 132 21.70 -5.21 -7.28
CA PHE A 132 21.31 -6.37 -6.49
C PHE A 132 19.84 -6.29 -6.05
N GLN A 133 19.41 -5.12 -5.60
CA GLN A 133 18.02 -4.83 -5.27
C GLN A 133 17.11 -5.08 -6.48
N SER A 134 17.46 -4.60 -7.68
CA SER A 134 16.62 -4.79 -8.87
C SER A 134 16.43 -6.25 -9.27
N ILE A 135 17.44 -7.11 -9.08
CA ILE A 135 17.33 -8.55 -9.41
C ILE A 135 16.30 -9.22 -8.50
N ILE A 136 16.41 -8.99 -7.18
CA ILE A 136 15.51 -9.60 -6.20
C ILE A 136 14.09 -9.05 -6.33
N PHE A 137 13.98 -7.73 -6.55
CA PHE A 137 12.69 -7.11 -6.80
C PHE A 137 12.02 -7.68 -8.05
N TYR A 138 12.76 -7.81 -9.16
CA TYR A 138 12.22 -8.38 -10.40
C TYR A 138 11.63 -9.77 -10.17
N ASP A 139 12.34 -10.65 -9.47
CA ASP A 139 11.84 -12.01 -9.22
C ASP A 139 10.64 -12.03 -8.25
N TYR A 140 10.67 -11.19 -7.22
CA TYR A 140 9.53 -11.01 -6.31
C TYR A 140 8.28 -10.53 -7.05
N ILE A 141 8.42 -9.51 -7.90
CA ILE A 141 7.32 -8.92 -8.69
C ILE A 141 6.81 -9.94 -9.70
N LYS A 142 7.70 -10.64 -10.42
CA LYS A 142 7.36 -11.70 -11.36
C LYS A 142 6.55 -12.80 -10.68
N THR A 143 7.00 -13.28 -9.53
CA THR A 143 6.33 -14.35 -8.79
C THR A 143 4.93 -13.93 -8.34
N LYS A 144 4.78 -12.69 -7.88
CA LYS A 144 3.46 -12.13 -7.54
C LYS A 144 2.58 -11.97 -8.77
N SER A 145 3.11 -11.43 -9.87
CA SER A 145 2.38 -11.28 -11.14
C SER A 145 1.75 -12.58 -11.62
N LEU A 146 2.47 -13.71 -11.52
CA LEU A 146 1.99 -15.02 -11.95
C LEU A 146 0.91 -15.61 -11.04
N ARG A 147 0.90 -15.24 -9.75
CA ARG A 147 -0.06 -15.76 -8.76
C ARG A 147 -1.30 -14.90 -8.59
N LEU A 148 -1.28 -13.69 -9.14
CA LEU A 148 -2.41 -12.76 -8.99
C LEU A 148 -3.62 -13.28 -9.75
N PRO A 149 -4.78 -13.39 -9.07
CA PRO A 149 -6.01 -13.79 -9.73
C PRO A 149 -6.39 -12.77 -10.80
N ARG A 150 -7.20 -13.21 -11.75
CA ARG A 150 -7.72 -12.33 -12.79
C ARG A 150 -8.72 -11.36 -12.17
N PHE A 151 -8.72 -10.13 -12.66
CA PHE A 151 -9.50 -9.04 -12.10
C PHE A 151 -10.12 -8.22 -13.23
N ILE A 152 -11.43 -8.02 -13.20
CA ILE A 152 -12.15 -7.38 -14.31
C ILE A 152 -11.58 -5.99 -14.63
N ASP A 153 -11.24 -5.17 -13.61
CA ASP A 153 -10.69 -3.84 -13.85
C ASP A 153 -9.31 -3.90 -14.54
N GLU A 154 -8.53 -4.97 -14.37
CA GLU A 154 -7.28 -5.15 -15.12
C GLU A 154 -7.57 -5.30 -16.62
N TYR A 155 -8.56 -6.12 -16.98
CA TYR A 155 -8.95 -6.30 -18.37
C TYR A 155 -9.48 -4.99 -18.98
N ILE A 156 -10.34 -4.28 -18.24
CA ILE A 156 -10.89 -2.98 -18.67
C ILE A 156 -9.76 -1.98 -18.91
N THR A 157 -8.85 -1.84 -17.95
CA THR A 157 -7.73 -0.89 -18.06
C THR A 157 -6.78 -1.28 -19.17
N LEU A 158 -6.37 -2.53 -19.29
CA LEU A 158 -5.47 -2.95 -20.37
C LEU A 158 -6.09 -2.67 -21.74
N THR A 159 -7.36 -3.04 -21.93
CA THR A 159 -8.07 -2.88 -23.22
C THR A 159 -8.23 -1.41 -23.59
N SER A 160 -8.75 -0.57 -22.69
CA SER A 160 -8.96 0.86 -22.95
C SER A 160 -7.66 1.60 -23.24
N HIS A 161 -6.58 1.24 -22.56
CA HIS A 161 -5.31 1.93 -22.71
C HIS A 161 -4.55 1.48 -23.96
N VAL A 162 -4.58 0.18 -24.31
CA VAL A 162 -3.98 -0.29 -25.57
C VAL A 162 -4.64 0.41 -26.77
N ASN A 163 -5.97 0.55 -26.74
CA ASN A 163 -6.71 1.27 -27.77
C ASN A 163 -6.36 2.77 -27.77
N PHE A 164 -6.28 3.40 -26.59
CA PHE A 164 -5.97 4.83 -26.48
C PHE A 164 -4.59 5.17 -27.06
N PHE A 165 -3.57 4.36 -26.78
CA PHE A 165 -2.22 4.62 -27.30
C PHE A 165 -2.04 4.20 -28.77
N ARG A 166 -2.95 3.41 -29.34
CA ARG A 166 -2.91 3.03 -30.78
C ARG A 166 -3.70 3.99 -31.67
N SER A 167 -4.91 4.37 -31.27
CA SER A 167 -5.85 5.13 -32.11
C SER A 167 -6.46 6.36 -31.41
N PHE A 168 -6.06 6.67 -30.18
CA PHE A 168 -6.72 7.67 -29.32
C PHE A 168 -8.19 7.34 -29.00
N ASP A 169 -8.58 6.07 -29.07
CA ASP A 169 -9.89 5.59 -28.63
C ASP A 169 -9.77 5.01 -27.22
N PHE A 170 -10.44 5.63 -26.26
CA PHE A 170 -10.44 5.18 -24.88
C PHE A 170 -11.63 4.25 -24.62
N ASP A 171 -11.52 3.02 -25.12
CA ASP A 171 -12.65 2.08 -25.23
C ASP A 171 -12.29 0.67 -24.73
N ALA A 172 -13.11 0.13 -23.83
CA ALA A 172 -13.00 -1.23 -23.27
C ALA A 172 -14.15 -2.17 -23.70
N GLY A 173 -14.96 -1.76 -24.68
CA GLY A 173 -16.11 -2.49 -25.20
C GLY A 173 -17.45 -1.79 -24.93
N LEU A 174 -18.44 -2.09 -25.78
CA LEU A 174 -19.79 -1.51 -25.73
C LEU A 174 -20.53 -1.77 -24.40
N TRP A 175 -20.21 -2.87 -23.72
CA TRP A 175 -20.79 -3.24 -22.44
C TRP A 175 -20.50 -2.25 -21.30
N LEU A 176 -19.45 -1.41 -21.45
CA LEU A 176 -19.10 -0.33 -20.54
C LEU A 176 -19.53 1.04 -21.06
N GLY A 177 -20.45 1.11 -22.01
CA GLY A 177 -20.91 2.39 -22.57
C GLY A 177 -19.98 2.99 -23.63
N GLY A 178 -18.96 2.23 -24.08
CA GLY A 178 -18.19 2.53 -25.27
C GLY A 178 -17.04 3.52 -25.12
N ASN A 179 -16.69 4.21 -26.20
CA ASN A 179 -15.53 5.10 -26.28
C ASN A 179 -15.66 6.33 -25.35
N TYR A 180 -14.60 6.63 -24.60
CA TYR A 180 -14.54 7.66 -23.55
C TYR A 180 -15.64 7.50 -22.49
N SER A 181 -16.08 6.28 -22.21
CA SER A 181 -17.06 6.05 -21.15
C SER A 181 -16.54 6.51 -19.78
N VAL A 182 -17.43 7.15 -19.02
CA VAL A 182 -17.20 7.62 -17.65
C VAL A 182 -17.01 6.46 -16.65
N ASP A 183 -17.44 5.25 -17.03
CA ASP A 183 -17.26 4.02 -16.26
C ASP A 183 -15.78 3.56 -16.27
N ILE A 184 -14.97 4.04 -17.22
CA ILE A 184 -13.53 3.78 -17.28
C ILE A 184 -12.82 4.75 -16.33
N THR A 185 -12.73 4.36 -15.06
CA THR A 185 -12.30 5.26 -13.96
C THR A 185 -10.78 5.45 -13.81
N THR A 186 -9.97 4.71 -14.57
CA THR A 186 -8.50 4.81 -14.51
C THR A 186 -7.98 5.45 -15.79
N GLY A 187 -7.29 6.58 -15.67
CA GLY A 187 -6.74 7.32 -16.79
C GLY A 187 -5.38 6.80 -17.31
N PRO A 188 -4.95 7.30 -18.48
CA PRO A 188 -3.88 6.72 -19.30
C PRO A 188 -2.51 6.66 -18.64
N ILE A 189 -2.21 7.50 -17.64
CA ILE A 189 -0.90 7.51 -16.98
C ILE A 189 -0.63 6.20 -16.22
N ALA A 190 -1.69 5.49 -15.84
CA ALA A 190 -1.59 4.32 -14.98
C ALA A 190 -1.09 3.04 -15.66
N ALA A 191 -1.33 2.91 -16.97
CA ALA A 191 -1.16 1.66 -17.70
C ALA A 191 -0.09 1.71 -18.81
N ILE A 192 0.71 2.78 -18.89
CA ILE A 192 1.75 2.95 -19.93
C ILE A 192 2.67 1.72 -19.99
N GLY A 193 3.12 1.23 -18.83
CA GLY A 193 3.98 0.05 -18.79
C GLY A 193 3.26 -1.22 -19.26
N SER A 194 2.01 -1.45 -18.86
CA SER A 194 1.26 -2.61 -19.37
C SER A 194 1.01 -2.56 -20.87
N VAL A 195 0.77 -1.38 -21.44
CA VAL A 195 0.59 -1.21 -22.90
C VAL A 195 1.87 -1.55 -23.64
N ILE A 196 3.02 -1.07 -23.14
CA ILE A 196 4.34 -1.42 -23.71
C ILE A 196 4.57 -2.94 -23.60
N GLY A 197 4.34 -3.51 -22.41
CA GLY A 197 4.53 -4.94 -22.19
C GLY A 197 3.64 -5.82 -23.07
N TRP A 198 2.36 -5.46 -23.20
CA TRP A 198 1.41 -6.15 -24.06
C TRP A 198 1.80 -6.06 -25.52
N ASN A 199 2.10 -4.86 -26.04
CA ASN A 199 2.49 -4.68 -27.44
C ASN A 199 3.78 -5.43 -27.83
N LEU A 200 4.66 -5.71 -26.86
CA LEU A 200 5.91 -6.44 -27.10
C LEU A 200 5.75 -7.97 -27.06
N THR A 201 4.83 -8.50 -26.26
CA THR A 201 4.81 -9.94 -25.92
C THR A 201 3.44 -10.61 -26.04
N ASN A 202 2.36 -9.85 -26.07
CA ASN A 202 0.97 -10.31 -25.92
C ASN A 202 0.74 -11.20 -24.68
N SER A 203 1.61 -11.08 -23.66
CA SER A 203 1.49 -11.78 -22.37
C SER A 203 0.95 -10.85 -21.30
N LEU A 204 -0.04 -11.32 -20.56
CA LEU A 204 -0.60 -10.61 -19.41
C LEU A 204 0.43 -10.48 -18.28
N ALA A 205 1.14 -11.57 -17.97
CA ALA A 205 2.13 -11.58 -16.89
C ALA A 205 3.27 -10.58 -17.16
N PHE A 206 3.69 -10.45 -18.43
CA PHE A 206 4.69 -9.46 -18.83
C PHE A 206 4.14 -8.04 -18.80
N ALA A 207 2.88 -7.82 -19.20
CA ALA A 207 2.21 -6.53 -19.08
C ALA A 207 2.16 -6.04 -17.61
N ARG A 208 1.78 -6.93 -16.68
CA ARG A 208 1.79 -6.66 -15.22
C ARG A 208 3.16 -6.22 -14.72
N VAL A 209 4.21 -7.00 -15.01
CA VAL A 209 5.59 -6.70 -14.59
C VAL A 209 6.06 -5.38 -15.18
N SER A 210 5.80 -5.15 -16.47
CA SER A 210 6.16 -3.91 -17.15
C SER A 210 5.47 -2.70 -16.54
N ASN A 211 4.22 -2.83 -16.09
CA ASN A 211 3.51 -1.74 -15.43
C ASN A 211 4.12 -1.35 -14.08
N PHE A 212 4.54 -2.32 -13.27
CA PHE A 212 5.28 -2.01 -12.05
C PHE A 212 6.59 -1.27 -12.35
N VAL A 213 7.34 -1.72 -13.37
CA VAL A 213 8.59 -1.07 -13.80
C VAL A 213 8.33 0.36 -14.23
N TRP A 214 7.24 0.63 -14.94
CA TRP A 214 6.82 1.99 -15.31
C TRP A 214 6.61 2.88 -14.08
N ILE A 215 5.88 2.40 -13.07
CA ILE A 215 5.62 3.17 -11.84
C ILE A 215 6.92 3.41 -11.06
N PHE A 216 7.83 2.43 -11.03
CA PHE A 216 9.17 2.59 -10.47
C PHE A 216 10.01 3.65 -11.19
N ILE A 217 9.99 3.66 -12.53
CA ILE A 217 10.66 4.68 -13.35
C ILE A 217 10.06 6.07 -13.05
N MET A 218 8.73 6.18 -12.99
CA MET A 218 8.04 7.42 -12.67
C MET A 218 8.47 7.98 -11.31
N GLN A 219 8.48 7.16 -10.26
CA GLN A 219 8.94 7.61 -8.94
C GLN A 219 10.42 7.97 -8.93
N THR A 220 11.25 7.27 -9.70
CA THR A 220 12.68 7.60 -9.85
C THR A 220 12.88 8.95 -10.54
N ILE A 221 12.09 9.26 -11.57
CA ILE A 221 12.09 10.58 -12.23
C ILE A 221 11.71 11.67 -11.23
N PHE A 222 10.68 11.45 -10.40
CA PHE A 222 10.30 12.44 -9.40
C PHE A 222 11.36 12.66 -8.32
N VAL A 223 12.01 11.60 -7.84
CA VAL A 223 13.16 11.73 -6.93
C VAL A 223 14.27 12.55 -7.60
N TYR A 224 14.56 12.29 -8.87
CA TYR A 224 15.53 13.08 -9.63
C TYR A 224 15.12 14.56 -9.75
N LEU A 225 13.86 14.86 -10.11
CA LEU A 225 13.36 16.23 -10.19
C LEU A 225 13.45 16.95 -8.84
N LEU A 226 13.08 16.27 -7.74
CA LEU A 226 13.17 16.82 -6.39
C LEU A 226 14.62 17.15 -5.99
N THR A 227 15.55 16.23 -6.25
CA THR A 227 16.97 16.42 -5.94
C THR A 227 17.58 17.56 -6.73
N LYS A 228 17.17 17.76 -7.99
CA LYS A 228 17.56 18.93 -8.79
C LYS A 228 16.91 20.22 -8.30
N ALA A 229 15.62 20.19 -7.99
CA ALA A 229 14.86 21.34 -7.51
C ALA A 229 15.48 21.92 -6.23
N TYR A 230 15.82 21.06 -5.27
CA TYR A 230 16.29 21.47 -3.94
C TYR A 230 17.81 21.32 -3.72
N LYS A 231 18.58 20.96 -4.75
CA LYS A 231 20.05 20.78 -4.69
C LYS A 231 20.46 19.82 -3.56
N ILE A 232 19.79 18.68 -3.44
CA ILE A 232 20.05 17.68 -2.41
C ILE A 232 21.41 17.01 -2.67
N GLU A 233 22.36 17.14 -1.74
CA GLU A 233 23.72 16.57 -1.89
C GLU A 233 23.76 15.05 -1.70
N LYS A 234 22.99 14.50 -0.74
CA LYS A 234 22.97 13.07 -0.40
C LYS A 234 21.72 12.38 -0.95
N THR A 235 21.82 11.83 -2.16
CA THR A 235 20.67 11.20 -2.84
C THR A 235 20.59 9.67 -2.68
N SER A 236 21.60 9.05 -2.07
CA SER A 236 21.73 7.59 -1.96
C SER A 236 20.54 6.91 -1.27
N PHE A 237 20.10 7.45 -0.13
CA PHE A 237 18.95 6.90 0.59
C PHE A 237 17.66 7.00 -0.23
N LEU A 238 17.40 8.17 -0.83
CA LEU A 238 16.20 8.40 -1.64
C LEU A 238 16.13 7.40 -2.81
N ASN A 239 17.24 7.26 -3.56
CA ASN A 239 17.28 6.35 -4.70
C ASN A 239 17.08 4.87 -4.31
N LEU A 240 17.68 4.43 -3.20
CA LEU A 240 17.52 3.05 -2.71
C LEU A 240 16.10 2.79 -2.17
N SER A 241 15.48 3.80 -1.54
CA SER A 241 14.16 3.70 -0.96
C SER A 241 13.02 3.63 -1.99
N THR A 242 13.24 4.12 -3.22
CA THR A 242 12.20 4.25 -4.26
C THR A 242 11.40 2.95 -4.47
N ALA A 243 12.08 1.82 -4.65
CA ALA A 243 11.38 0.56 -4.90
C ALA A 243 10.64 0.04 -3.65
N PHE A 244 11.24 0.21 -2.46
CA PHE A 244 10.63 -0.23 -1.20
C PHE A 244 9.34 0.52 -0.90
N VAL A 245 9.31 1.84 -1.13
CA VAL A 245 8.10 2.65 -0.92
C VAL A 245 6.92 2.09 -1.71
N LEU A 246 7.14 1.62 -2.94
CA LEU A 246 6.07 1.08 -3.77
C LEU A 246 5.50 -0.23 -3.23
N ILE A 247 6.35 -1.11 -2.68
CA ILE A 247 5.92 -2.42 -2.14
C ILE A 247 5.28 -2.29 -0.75
N LEU A 248 5.63 -1.25 0.01
CA LEU A 248 5.03 -0.97 1.32
C LEU A 248 3.59 -0.45 1.23
N ILE A 249 3.12 -0.04 0.05
CA ILE A 249 1.74 0.44 -0.11
C ILE A 249 0.78 -0.73 0.19
N PRO A 250 -0.24 -0.56 1.06
CA PRO A 250 -1.27 -1.57 1.23
C PRO A 250 -1.91 -1.89 -0.11
N TRP A 251 -2.00 -3.18 -0.44
CA TRP A 251 -2.51 -3.63 -1.73
C TRP A 251 -1.68 -3.11 -2.93
N TRP A 252 -0.35 -3.01 -2.79
CA TRP A 252 0.56 -2.54 -3.86
C TRP A 252 0.39 -3.27 -5.20
N GLN A 253 -0.19 -4.47 -5.19
CA GLN A 253 -0.53 -5.25 -6.39
C GLN A 253 -1.46 -4.53 -7.36
N GLY A 254 -2.17 -3.47 -6.92
CA GLY A 254 -2.88 -2.57 -7.83
C GLY A 254 -2.01 -1.96 -8.93
N SER A 255 -0.70 -1.81 -8.67
CA SER A 255 0.29 -1.41 -9.69
C SER A 255 0.49 -2.44 -10.79
N LEU A 256 0.32 -3.73 -10.47
CA LEU A 256 0.41 -4.83 -11.43
C LEU A 256 -0.85 -4.91 -12.29
N TYR A 257 -2.01 -4.66 -11.69
CA TYR A 257 -3.30 -4.57 -12.39
C TYR A 257 -3.52 -3.28 -13.19
N SER A 258 -2.49 -2.43 -13.33
CA SER A 258 -2.58 -1.17 -14.08
C SER A 258 -3.64 -0.17 -13.61
N ILE A 259 -3.97 -0.20 -12.32
CA ILE A 259 -5.00 0.68 -11.75
C ILE A 259 -4.40 2.03 -11.32
N GLY A 260 -5.18 3.09 -11.47
CA GLY A 260 -4.73 4.48 -11.37
C GLY A 260 -4.37 5.00 -9.97
N GLU A 261 -4.75 4.33 -8.89
CA GLU A 261 -4.60 4.80 -7.51
C GLU A 261 -3.16 5.17 -7.18
N ILE A 262 -2.22 4.24 -7.42
CA ILE A 262 -0.80 4.42 -7.10
C ILE A 262 -0.16 5.51 -7.98
N PRO A 263 -0.16 5.40 -9.32
CA PRO A 263 0.50 6.38 -10.17
C PRO A 263 -0.08 7.79 -10.04
N SER A 264 -1.41 7.93 -9.94
CA SER A 264 -2.04 9.25 -9.74
C SER A 264 -1.62 9.90 -8.44
N THR A 265 -1.57 9.13 -7.34
CA THR A 265 -1.18 9.66 -6.03
C THR A 265 0.31 9.98 -5.96
N LEU A 266 1.17 9.22 -6.66
CA LEU A 266 2.60 9.53 -6.78
C LEU A 266 2.83 10.86 -7.53
N VAL A 267 2.13 11.09 -8.64
CA VAL A 267 2.20 12.36 -9.36
C VAL A 267 1.75 13.51 -8.45
N PHE A 268 0.66 13.30 -7.71
CA PHE A 268 0.08 14.29 -6.80
C PHE A 268 1.01 14.71 -5.67
N ILE A 269 1.57 13.75 -4.92
CA ILE A 269 2.43 14.08 -3.78
C ILE A 269 3.70 14.80 -4.23
N ASN A 270 4.25 14.41 -5.39
CA ASN A 270 5.41 15.08 -5.96
C ASN A 270 5.08 16.49 -6.46
N ALA A 271 3.88 16.72 -6.99
CA ALA A 271 3.41 18.06 -7.31
C ALA A 271 3.37 18.96 -6.07
N ILE A 272 2.94 18.44 -4.91
CA ILE A 272 2.96 19.21 -3.67
C ILE A 272 4.39 19.63 -3.28
N PHE A 273 5.35 18.69 -3.27
CA PHE A 273 6.72 19.00 -2.89
C PHE A 273 7.45 19.93 -3.87
N LEU A 274 7.02 19.97 -5.14
CA LEU A 274 7.58 20.87 -6.16
C LEU A 274 6.88 22.24 -6.20
N PHE A 275 5.70 22.39 -5.57
CA PHE A 275 4.83 23.55 -5.72
C PHE A 275 5.52 24.90 -5.43
N ALA A 276 6.29 24.98 -4.34
CA ALA A 276 6.93 26.23 -3.93
C ALA A 276 7.98 26.73 -4.94
N LYS A 277 8.69 25.83 -5.62
CA LYS A 277 9.72 26.20 -6.63
C LYS A 277 9.17 26.26 -8.05
N PHE A 278 8.29 25.33 -8.40
CA PHE A 278 7.79 25.16 -9.76
C PHE A 278 6.25 25.12 -9.76
N ARG A 279 5.63 26.24 -9.39
CA ARG A 279 4.17 26.37 -9.25
C ARG A 279 3.41 25.92 -10.50
N LYS A 280 3.72 26.49 -11.68
CA LYS A 280 3.03 26.17 -12.95
C LYS A 280 3.13 24.68 -13.28
N LEU A 281 4.34 24.09 -13.18
CA LEU A 281 4.54 22.66 -13.40
C LEU A 281 3.72 21.83 -12.42
N SER A 282 3.64 22.24 -11.15
CA SER A 282 2.89 21.52 -10.13
C SER A 282 1.38 21.56 -10.40
N ILE A 283 0.85 22.68 -10.88
CA ILE A 283 -0.54 22.77 -11.35
C ILE A 283 -0.81 21.83 -12.53
N VAL A 284 0.12 21.74 -13.50
CA VAL A 284 0.03 20.76 -14.60
C VAL A 284 0.03 19.33 -14.04
N LEU A 285 0.92 19.00 -13.11
CA LEU A 285 0.99 17.68 -12.48
C LEU A 285 -0.28 17.35 -11.67
N PHE A 286 -0.89 18.32 -10.99
CA PHE A 286 -2.19 18.13 -10.34
C PHE A 286 -3.28 17.79 -11.36
N CYS A 287 -3.33 18.51 -12.50
CA CYS A 287 -4.26 18.19 -13.58
C CYS A 287 -4.04 16.79 -14.13
N LEU A 288 -2.78 16.41 -14.37
CA LEU A 288 -2.43 15.06 -14.84
C LEU A 288 -2.85 13.97 -13.85
N SER A 289 -2.64 14.20 -12.55
CA SER A 289 -3.07 13.27 -11.50
C SER A 289 -4.60 13.08 -11.47
N ILE A 290 -5.37 14.16 -11.62
CA ILE A 290 -6.84 14.14 -11.50
C ILE A 290 -7.49 13.60 -12.77
N VAL A 291 -7.16 14.18 -13.94
CA VAL A 291 -7.85 13.87 -15.21
C VAL A 291 -7.27 12.65 -15.88
N TYR A 292 -5.95 12.54 -15.95
CA TYR A 292 -5.25 11.46 -16.64
C TYR A 292 -4.86 10.31 -15.71
N GLY A 293 -5.18 10.42 -14.42
CA GLY A 293 -4.89 9.43 -13.39
C GLY A 293 -6.17 8.91 -12.76
N LYS A 294 -6.62 9.54 -11.67
CA LYS A 294 -7.86 9.14 -10.98
C LYS A 294 -8.59 10.36 -10.44
N PHE A 295 -9.87 10.50 -10.81
CA PHE A 295 -10.66 11.68 -10.45
C PHE A 295 -10.76 11.91 -8.94
N LEU A 296 -10.69 10.84 -8.14
CA LEU A 296 -10.68 10.91 -6.67
C LEU A 296 -9.53 11.77 -6.10
N MET A 297 -8.47 12.02 -6.86
CA MET A 297 -7.40 12.96 -6.50
C MET A 297 -7.84 14.43 -6.43
N LEU A 298 -9.05 14.74 -6.90
CA LEU A 298 -9.68 16.04 -6.69
C LEU A 298 -9.89 16.34 -5.20
N VAL A 299 -10.22 15.34 -4.39
CA VAL A 299 -10.47 15.52 -2.94
C VAL A 299 -9.22 16.04 -2.19
N PRO A 300 -8.06 15.39 -2.26
CA PRO A 300 -6.85 15.92 -1.62
C PRO A 300 -6.36 17.22 -2.30
N PHE A 301 -6.62 17.43 -3.60
CA PHE A 301 -6.30 18.68 -4.28
C PHE A 301 -7.07 19.87 -3.70
N VAL A 302 -8.38 19.72 -3.47
CA VAL A 302 -9.21 20.74 -2.85
C VAL A 302 -8.71 21.06 -1.45
N GLY A 303 -8.41 20.05 -0.64
CA GLY A 303 -7.81 20.25 0.70
C GLY A 303 -6.50 21.03 0.65
N PHE A 304 -5.60 20.66 -0.26
CA PHE A 304 -4.34 21.38 -0.49
C PHE A 304 -4.57 22.84 -0.89
N TYR A 305 -5.39 23.08 -1.91
CA TYR A 305 -5.49 24.36 -2.59
C TYR A 305 -6.30 25.40 -1.79
N ILE A 306 -7.29 24.98 -0.99
CA ILE A 306 -8.01 25.87 -0.05
C ILE A 306 -7.04 26.56 0.91
N VAL A 307 -6.04 25.83 1.43
CA VAL A 307 -5.04 26.39 2.33
C VAL A 307 -4.15 27.40 1.61
N ILE A 308 -3.75 27.11 0.37
CA ILE A 308 -2.96 28.04 -0.45
C ILE A 308 -3.75 29.32 -0.70
N LEU A 309 -5.03 29.22 -1.06
CA LEU A 309 -5.91 30.37 -1.26
C LEU A 309 -6.06 31.22 -0.01
N TYR A 310 -6.35 30.60 1.13
CA TYR A 310 -6.53 31.30 2.41
C TYR A 310 -5.27 32.07 2.82
N ARG A 311 -4.09 31.50 2.53
CA ARG A 311 -2.82 32.05 2.97
C ARG A 311 -2.27 33.13 2.04
N GLU A 312 -2.34 32.94 0.72
CA GLU A 312 -1.77 33.91 -0.23
C GLU A 312 -2.68 35.12 -0.44
N ARG A 313 -4.01 34.94 -0.35
CA ARG A 313 -5.03 35.97 -0.60
C ARG A 313 -4.80 36.78 -1.90
N ASN A 314 -4.14 36.17 -2.88
CA ASN A 314 -3.76 36.81 -4.13
C ASN A 314 -4.60 36.29 -5.29
N LEU A 315 -5.56 37.11 -5.74
CA LEU A 315 -6.48 36.76 -6.82
C LEU A 315 -5.76 36.54 -8.16
N GLN A 316 -4.65 37.24 -8.42
CA GLN A 316 -3.91 37.08 -9.67
C GLN A 316 -3.28 35.69 -9.78
N ASN A 317 -2.74 35.18 -8.67
CA ASN A 317 -2.19 33.83 -8.61
C ASN A 317 -3.29 32.78 -8.83
N LEU A 318 -4.48 32.98 -8.24
CA LEU A 318 -5.63 32.11 -8.45
C LEU A 318 -6.00 32.05 -9.94
N ILE A 319 -6.19 33.19 -10.60
CA ILE A 319 -6.56 33.25 -12.02
C ILE A 319 -5.49 32.54 -12.87
N ASN A 320 -4.21 32.82 -12.61
CA ASN A 320 -3.10 32.19 -13.34
C ASN A 320 -3.08 30.68 -13.16
N ASP A 321 -3.25 30.19 -11.93
CA ASP A 321 -3.28 28.75 -11.64
C ASP A 321 -4.50 28.08 -12.31
N THR A 322 -5.68 28.69 -12.22
CA THR A 322 -6.89 28.18 -12.88
C THR A 322 -6.72 28.11 -14.40
N LEU A 323 -6.13 29.13 -15.02
CA LEU A 323 -5.83 29.12 -16.46
C LEU A 323 -4.86 28.00 -16.83
N VAL A 324 -3.78 27.80 -16.06
CA VAL A 324 -2.81 26.72 -16.30
C VAL A 324 -3.46 25.35 -16.14
N PHE A 325 -4.31 25.18 -15.12
CA PHE A 325 -5.03 23.94 -14.87
C PHE A 325 -6.00 23.63 -16.03
N LEU A 326 -6.84 24.59 -16.42
CA LEU A 326 -7.78 24.44 -17.53
C LEU A 326 -7.07 24.16 -18.86
N LEU A 327 -5.98 24.88 -19.15
CA LEU A 327 -5.18 24.64 -20.36
C LEU A 327 -4.64 23.21 -20.41
N SER A 328 -4.27 22.65 -19.25
CA SER A 328 -3.77 21.27 -19.15
C SER A 328 -4.87 20.22 -19.36
N MET A 329 -6.14 20.57 -19.14
CA MET A 329 -7.29 19.68 -19.38
C MET A 329 -7.72 19.64 -20.85
N VAL A 330 -7.42 20.68 -21.63
CA VAL A 330 -7.90 20.85 -23.01
C VAL A 330 -7.66 19.60 -23.86
N PRO A 331 -6.47 18.95 -23.89
CA PRO A 331 -6.27 17.80 -24.78
C PRO A 331 -7.22 16.63 -24.47
N TRP A 332 -7.53 16.38 -23.20
CA TRP A 332 -8.50 15.35 -22.82
C TRP A 332 -9.92 15.73 -23.23
N LEU A 333 -10.34 16.96 -22.93
CA LEU A 333 -11.69 17.43 -23.25
C LEU A 333 -11.93 17.53 -24.77
N THR A 334 -10.91 17.86 -25.55
CA THR A 334 -11.02 17.82 -27.02
C THR A 334 -11.24 16.41 -27.54
N LEU A 335 -10.54 15.43 -26.97
CA LEU A 335 -10.72 14.04 -27.37
C LEU A 335 -12.13 13.55 -26.97
N ALA A 336 -12.55 13.82 -25.74
CA ALA A 336 -13.91 13.51 -25.29
C ALA A 336 -14.98 14.18 -26.17
N HIS A 337 -14.80 15.44 -26.56
CA HIS A 337 -15.76 16.14 -27.41
C HIS A 337 -16.01 15.45 -28.77
N PHE A 338 -14.96 14.92 -29.40
CA PHE A 338 -15.04 14.33 -30.73
C PHE A 338 -15.26 12.82 -30.75
N LYS A 339 -14.93 12.12 -29.65
CA LYS A 339 -14.88 10.65 -29.63
C LYS A 339 -15.79 10.01 -28.58
N TYR A 340 -16.47 10.79 -27.77
CA TYR A 340 -17.40 10.24 -26.78
C TYR A 340 -18.61 9.58 -27.46
N GLU A 341 -18.93 8.36 -27.05
CA GLU A 341 -19.91 7.55 -27.77
C GLU A 341 -21.36 8.00 -27.56
N LYS A 342 -21.68 8.57 -26.39
CA LYS A 342 -23.05 8.97 -26.04
C LYS A 342 -23.40 10.41 -26.42
N GLY A 343 -22.47 11.17 -27.00
CA GLY A 343 -22.74 12.55 -27.37
C GLY A 343 -21.50 13.42 -27.43
N ASN A 344 -21.66 14.70 -27.07
CA ASN A 344 -20.59 15.69 -27.11
C ASN A 344 -19.98 15.94 -25.71
N LEU A 345 -19.12 16.96 -25.62
CA LEU A 345 -18.47 17.36 -24.37
C LEU A 345 -19.44 17.66 -23.21
N ILE A 346 -20.58 18.31 -23.48
CA ILE A 346 -21.57 18.65 -22.44
C ILE A 346 -22.21 17.38 -21.90
N ASP A 347 -22.55 16.44 -22.80
CA ASP A 347 -23.10 15.14 -22.43
C ASP A 347 -22.09 14.35 -21.59
N TYR A 348 -20.82 14.32 -22.00
CA TYR A 348 -19.74 13.70 -21.24
C TYR A 348 -19.60 14.27 -19.82
N LEU A 349 -19.62 15.60 -19.67
CA LEU A 349 -19.49 16.25 -18.36
C LEU A 349 -20.72 15.98 -17.47
N ASN A 350 -21.92 15.95 -18.06
CA ASN A 350 -23.14 15.59 -17.34
C ASN A 350 -23.10 14.14 -16.88
N ASP A 351 -22.76 13.20 -17.76
CA ASP A 351 -22.61 11.79 -17.42
C ASP A 351 -21.53 11.58 -16.37
N GLN A 352 -20.41 12.31 -16.44
CA GLN A 352 -19.36 12.24 -15.43
C GLN A 352 -19.88 12.73 -14.07
N PHE A 353 -20.64 13.83 -14.04
CA PHE A 353 -21.25 14.34 -12.81
C PHE A 353 -22.27 13.37 -12.22
N TYR A 354 -23.15 12.78 -13.05
CA TYR A 354 -24.11 11.78 -12.62
C TYR A 354 -23.43 10.50 -12.14
N PHE A 355 -22.39 10.04 -12.83
CA PHE A 355 -21.59 8.90 -12.40
C PHE A 355 -21.01 9.16 -11.02
N ILE A 356 -20.33 10.29 -10.81
CA ILE A 356 -19.72 10.62 -9.51
C ILE A 356 -20.75 10.73 -8.40
N THR A 357 -21.89 11.37 -8.63
CA THR A 357 -22.91 11.58 -7.59
C THR A 357 -23.64 10.29 -7.22
N ASN A 358 -23.96 9.46 -8.21
CA ASN A 358 -24.69 8.21 -8.02
C ASN A 358 -23.80 7.00 -7.71
N HIS A 359 -22.48 7.11 -7.84
CA HIS A 359 -21.57 6.01 -7.53
C HIS A 359 -21.67 5.62 -6.05
N GLN A 360 -21.78 4.33 -5.76
CA GLN A 360 -21.91 3.80 -4.39
C GLN A 360 -20.84 4.33 -3.40
N THR A 361 -19.62 4.61 -3.88
CA THR A 361 -18.50 5.11 -3.05
C THR A 361 -18.46 6.64 -2.90
N SER A 362 -19.37 7.37 -3.56
CA SER A 362 -19.42 8.84 -3.52
C SER A 362 -19.72 9.38 -2.12
N GLY A 363 -20.46 8.59 -1.33
CA GLY A 363 -20.89 8.93 0.02
C GLY A 363 -22.17 9.75 0.10
N VAL A 364 -22.87 9.93 -1.02
CA VAL A 364 -24.23 10.50 -1.04
C VAL A 364 -25.21 9.41 -0.59
N GLN A 365 -25.62 9.44 0.68
CA GLN A 365 -26.62 8.52 1.21
C GLN A 365 -27.96 9.23 1.43
N ASN A 366 -29.04 8.61 0.95
CA ASN A 366 -30.42 9.07 1.14
C ASN A 366 -31.04 8.53 2.44
N ASN A 367 -30.30 8.52 3.56
CA ASN A 367 -30.78 7.97 4.83
C ASN A 367 -31.06 9.07 5.87
N SER A 368 -32.27 9.06 6.41
CA SER A 368 -32.80 10.01 7.41
C SER A 368 -32.41 9.69 8.86
N GLY A 369 -31.48 8.75 9.09
CA GLY A 369 -31.00 8.36 10.42
C GLY A 369 -29.97 9.33 11.01
N GLY A 370 -29.65 9.19 12.31
CA GLY A 370 -28.60 9.97 12.97
C GLY A 370 -27.21 9.68 12.40
N PHE A 371 -26.34 10.70 12.34
CA PHE A 371 -24.99 10.60 11.74
C PHE A 371 -24.16 9.43 12.29
N PHE A 372 -24.14 9.25 13.62
CA PHE A 372 -23.35 8.19 14.27
C PHE A 372 -23.89 6.79 13.99
N GLU A 373 -25.21 6.63 13.95
CA GLU A 373 -25.85 5.34 13.61
C GLU A 373 -25.54 4.96 12.17
N ASN A 374 -25.65 5.90 11.23
CA ASN A 374 -25.28 5.69 9.83
C ASN A 374 -23.80 5.32 9.69
N LEU A 375 -22.90 5.96 10.45
CA LEU A 375 -21.47 5.65 10.41
C LEU A 375 -21.18 4.22 10.93
N ILE A 376 -21.82 3.81 12.01
CA ILE A 376 -21.67 2.44 12.55
C ILE A 376 -22.23 1.40 11.57
N LEU A 377 -23.41 1.66 11.01
CA LEU A 377 -24.04 0.77 10.03
C LEU A 377 -23.17 0.60 8.79
N THR A 378 -22.65 1.69 8.24
CA THR A 378 -21.77 1.65 7.06
C THR A 378 -20.47 0.91 7.34
N LEU A 379 -19.85 1.09 8.51
CA LEU A 379 -18.66 0.32 8.88
C LEU A 379 -18.96 -1.18 8.97
N ASN A 380 -20.09 -1.55 9.57
CA ASN A 380 -20.50 -2.95 9.73
C ASN A 380 -20.91 -3.62 8.40
N SER A 381 -21.44 -2.87 7.45
CA SER A 381 -21.81 -3.40 6.12
C SER A 381 -20.67 -3.37 5.10
N SER A 382 -19.54 -2.73 5.43
CA SER A 382 -18.43 -2.52 4.50
C SER A 382 -17.35 -3.60 4.56
N GLU A 383 -16.42 -3.56 3.60
CA GLU A 383 -15.23 -4.43 3.57
C GLU A 383 -14.38 -4.29 4.84
N PHE A 384 -14.49 -3.17 5.58
CA PHE A 384 -13.76 -2.95 6.83
C PHE A 384 -13.95 -4.10 7.83
N THR A 385 -15.10 -4.78 7.85
CA THR A 385 -15.34 -5.90 8.77
C THR A 385 -14.41 -7.08 8.52
N THR A 386 -14.07 -7.37 7.27
CA THR A 386 -13.23 -8.51 6.87
C THR A 386 -11.74 -8.27 7.11
N TRP A 387 -11.34 -7.02 7.33
CA TRP A 387 -9.94 -6.65 7.54
C TRP A 387 -9.38 -7.19 8.85
N SER A 388 -8.11 -7.56 8.81
CA SER A 388 -7.36 -7.95 10.00
C SER A 388 -7.21 -6.77 10.97
N THR A 389 -7.06 -7.06 12.28
CA THR A 389 -6.78 -6.04 13.30
C THR A 389 -5.53 -5.21 12.99
N TYR A 390 -4.54 -5.85 12.37
CA TYR A 390 -3.33 -5.21 11.89
C TYR A 390 -3.61 -4.16 10.80
N GLU A 391 -4.40 -4.51 9.77
CA GLU A 391 -4.78 -3.60 8.69
C GLU A 391 -5.60 -2.41 9.21
N LYS A 392 -6.56 -2.70 10.09
CA LYS A 392 -7.37 -1.67 10.77
C LYS A 392 -6.47 -0.68 11.50
N GLY A 393 -5.52 -1.18 12.29
CA GLY A 393 -4.57 -0.35 13.03
C GLY A 393 -3.71 0.53 12.13
N ARG A 394 -3.06 -0.04 11.11
CA ARG A 394 -2.12 0.71 10.26
C ARG A 394 -2.82 1.80 9.44
N ILE A 395 -4.02 1.54 8.93
CA ILE A 395 -4.76 2.50 8.09
C ILE A 395 -5.42 3.59 8.92
N LEU A 396 -5.93 3.26 10.10
CA LEU A 396 -6.61 4.23 10.97
C LEU A 396 -5.60 5.14 11.69
N VAL A 397 -4.57 4.56 12.31
CA VAL A 397 -3.71 5.28 13.29
C VAL A 397 -2.54 6.01 12.62
N ILE A 398 -1.87 5.39 11.64
CA ILE A 398 -0.61 5.92 11.10
C ILE A 398 -0.78 7.29 10.43
N PRO A 399 -1.80 7.56 9.59
CA PRO A 399 -1.98 8.87 8.99
C PRO A 399 -2.14 9.99 10.03
N LEU A 400 -2.80 9.70 11.16
CA LEU A 400 -2.99 10.66 12.25
C LEU A 400 -1.68 10.98 12.97
N ILE A 401 -0.89 9.96 13.31
CA ILE A 401 0.44 10.16 13.93
C ILE A 401 1.36 10.94 12.97
N PHE A 402 1.32 10.62 11.68
CA PHE A 402 2.08 11.33 10.66
C PHE A 402 1.74 12.83 10.62
N ILE A 403 0.46 13.19 10.64
CA ILE A 403 0.01 14.60 10.68
C ILE A 403 0.61 15.31 11.90
N VAL A 404 0.53 14.70 13.09
CA VAL A 404 1.09 15.28 14.32
C VAL A 404 2.60 15.54 14.18
N ILE A 405 3.34 14.62 13.58
CA ILE A 405 4.80 14.76 13.40
C ILE A 405 5.15 15.87 12.42
N ILE A 406 4.46 15.97 11.28
CA ILE A 406 4.73 17.05 10.31
C ILE A 406 4.46 18.40 10.98
N LEU A 407 3.32 18.56 11.66
CA LEU A 407 2.99 19.81 12.35
C LEU A 407 4.02 20.16 13.44
N ARG A 408 4.56 19.16 14.16
CA ARG A 408 5.60 19.38 15.18
C ARG A 408 6.94 19.84 14.60
N ASN A 409 7.25 19.50 13.35
CA ASN A 409 8.48 19.90 12.65
C ASN A 409 8.23 20.93 11.55
N LYS A 410 7.11 21.66 11.64
CA LYS A 410 6.66 22.63 10.65
C LYS A 410 7.75 23.61 10.24
N GLU A 411 8.47 24.19 11.19
CA GLU A 411 9.46 25.24 10.92
C GLU A 411 10.57 24.75 9.99
N ASN A 412 11.19 23.60 10.29
CA ASN A 412 12.24 23.02 9.46
C ASN A 412 11.73 22.66 8.06
N ILE A 413 10.55 22.04 7.98
CA ILE A 413 9.95 21.60 6.71
C ILE A 413 9.59 22.81 5.85
N ASP A 414 8.95 23.81 6.44
CA ASP A 414 8.49 25.01 5.73
C ASP A 414 9.66 25.88 5.27
N ASN A 415 10.76 25.95 6.04
CA ASN A 415 11.97 26.65 5.65
C ASN A 415 12.65 26.00 4.43
N TYR A 416 12.61 24.67 4.32
CA TYR A 416 13.27 23.95 3.22
C TYR A 416 12.41 23.87 1.96
N PHE A 417 11.17 23.42 2.11
CA PHE A 417 10.27 23.14 0.99
C PHE A 417 9.35 24.31 0.63
N GLY A 418 9.41 25.41 1.37
CA GLY A 418 8.51 26.53 1.18
C GLY A 418 7.12 26.21 1.69
N ASN A 419 6.97 26.25 3.01
CA ASN A 419 5.68 26.61 3.61
C ASN A 419 4.53 25.64 3.20
N ILE A 420 4.87 24.35 3.05
CA ILE A 420 4.02 23.25 2.53
C ILE A 420 3.39 22.37 3.63
N THR A 421 3.81 22.52 4.89
CA THR A 421 3.39 21.65 6.00
C THR A 421 1.87 21.63 6.18
N VAL A 422 1.25 22.80 6.23
CA VAL A 422 -0.21 22.92 6.38
C VAL A 422 -0.95 22.43 5.13
N PRO A 423 -0.55 22.81 3.89
CA PRO A 423 -1.14 22.24 2.68
C PRO A 423 -1.09 20.70 2.60
N ILE A 424 0.04 20.06 2.91
CA ILE A 424 0.13 18.58 2.95
C ILE A 424 -0.82 18.00 3.99
N THR A 425 -0.83 18.60 5.19
CA THR A 425 -1.70 18.14 6.28
C THR A 425 -3.17 18.15 5.87
N PHE A 426 -3.63 19.22 5.22
CA PHE A 426 -5.00 19.32 4.72
C PHE A 426 -5.27 18.36 3.56
N ALA A 427 -4.33 18.20 2.63
CA ALA A 427 -4.46 17.23 1.55
C ALA A 427 -4.68 15.81 2.09
N THR A 428 -3.86 15.37 3.05
CA THR A 428 -4.00 14.07 3.72
C THR A 428 -5.29 13.97 4.52
N THR A 429 -5.65 15.00 5.28
CA THR A 429 -6.84 14.99 6.15
C THR A 429 -8.12 14.92 5.33
N PHE A 430 -8.22 15.66 4.22
CA PHE A 430 -9.43 15.68 3.39
C PHE A 430 -9.75 14.30 2.80
N ILE A 431 -8.75 13.65 2.20
CA ILE A 431 -8.96 12.32 1.62
C ILE A 431 -9.17 11.25 2.71
N TYR A 432 -8.52 11.40 3.88
CA TYR A 432 -8.71 10.51 5.02
C TYR A 432 -10.14 10.62 5.58
N LEU A 433 -10.63 11.85 5.78
CA LEU A 433 -12.00 12.10 6.24
C LEU A 433 -13.03 11.64 5.20
N TRP A 434 -12.79 11.89 3.92
CA TRP A 434 -13.65 11.36 2.85
C TRP A 434 -13.73 9.82 2.93
N PHE A 435 -12.58 9.15 3.09
CA PHE A 435 -12.55 7.70 3.17
C PHE A 435 -13.32 7.17 4.40
N TRP A 436 -13.14 7.76 5.58
CA TRP A 436 -13.75 7.26 6.81
C TRP A 436 -15.20 7.70 7.02
N ILE A 437 -15.59 8.89 6.56
CA ILE A 437 -16.92 9.45 6.80
C ILE A 437 -17.84 9.19 5.61
N LEU A 438 -17.36 9.43 4.38
CA LEU A 438 -18.24 9.46 3.20
C LEU A 438 -18.27 8.14 2.45
N ASN A 439 -17.13 7.49 2.22
CA ASN A 439 -17.10 6.27 1.42
C ASN A 439 -17.87 5.10 2.08
N SER A 440 -18.91 4.57 1.43
CA SER A 440 -19.74 3.50 2.00
C SER A 440 -19.08 2.10 1.96
N THR A 441 -18.26 1.81 0.94
CA THR A 441 -17.74 0.45 0.70
C THR A 441 -16.46 0.16 1.48
N LYS A 442 -15.74 1.22 1.87
CA LYS A 442 -14.44 1.17 2.56
C LYS A 442 -13.43 0.26 1.87
N TRP A 443 -13.41 0.19 0.53
CA TRP A 443 -12.46 -0.69 -0.16
C TRP A 443 -10.99 -0.39 0.18
N ILE A 444 -10.20 -1.43 0.44
CA ILE A 444 -8.80 -1.29 0.86
C ILE A 444 -7.96 -0.50 -0.16
N ARG A 445 -8.25 -0.66 -1.46
CA ARG A 445 -7.60 0.07 -2.55
C ARG A 445 -7.73 1.59 -2.44
N HIS A 446 -8.83 2.12 -1.91
CA HIS A 446 -9.01 3.56 -1.74
C HIS A 446 -8.13 4.16 -0.63
N THR A 447 -7.60 3.32 0.27
CA THR A 447 -6.68 3.78 1.31
C THR A 447 -5.34 4.24 0.73
N GLN A 448 -4.99 3.76 -0.46
CA GLN A 448 -3.76 4.09 -1.17
C GLN A 448 -3.58 5.60 -1.37
N HIS A 449 -4.68 6.33 -1.57
CA HIS A 449 -4.65 7.77 -1.81
C HIS A 449 -4.07 8.59 -0.64
N PHE A 450 -4.18 8.12 0.60
CA PHE A 450 -3.52 8.78 1.74
C PHE A 450 -2.29 8.04 2.23
N THR A 451 -2.22 6.71 2.14
CA THR A 451 -1.04 5.97 2.59
C THR A 451 0.19 6.28 1.73
N ILE A 452 0.03 6.51 0.43
CA ILE A 452 1.13 6.92 -0.45
C ILE A 452 1.64 8.32 -0.09
N ILE A 453 0.72 9.27 0.18
CA ILE A 453 1.09 10.61 0.66
C ILE A 453 1.95 10.47 1.91
N VAL A 454 1.49 9.68 2.89
CA VAL A 454 2.24 9.41 4.13
C VAL A 454 3.62 8.80 3.83
N LEU A 455 3.67 7.65 3.15
CA LEU A 455 4.93 6.90 2.92
C LEU A 455 5.97 7.72 2.15
N VAL A 456 5.58 8.36 1.06
CA VAL A 456 6.49 9.18 0.23
C VAL A 456 6.99 10.38 1.02
N SER A 457 6.11 11.08 1.75
CA SER A 457 6.52 12.19 2.60
C SER A 457 7.51 11.76 3.68
N ILE A 458 7.28 10.65 4.38
CA ILE A 458 8.22 10.18 5.41
C ILE A 458 9.59 9.90 4.79
N VAL A 459 9.64 9.23 3.63
CA VAL A 459 10.91 8.95 2.94
C VAL A 459 11.62 10.23 2.51
N TYR A 460 10.91 11.25 2.04
CA TYR A 460 11.52 12.54 1.70
C TYR A 460 12.07 13.26 2.93
N LEU A 461 11.30 13.29 4.04
CA LEU A 461 11.73 13.91 5.29
C LEU A 461 12.97 13.23 5.88
N LEU A 462 13.00 11.89 5.90
CA LEU A 462 14.15 11.10 6.37
C LEU A 462 15.36 11.19 5.42
N GLY A 463 15.10 11.26 4.11
CA GLY A 463 16.15 11.34 3.10
C GLY A 463 16.91 12.66 3.14
N ILE A 464 16.19 13.77 3.33
CA ILE A 464 16.72 15.14 3.35
C ILE A 464 17.25 15.53 4.74
N GLU A 465 16.97 14.73 5.77
CA GLU A 465 17.43 14.97 7.15
C GLU A 465 16.77 16.24 7.78
N LEU A 466 15.48 16.48 7.51
CA LEU A 466 14.74 17.67 8.00
C LEU A 466 14.23 17.57 9.45
N ILE A 467 14.35 16.39 10.06
CA ILE A 467 13.82 16.09 11.39
C ILE A 467 14.99 15.90 12.36
N ASP A 468 15.12 16.80 13.32
CA ASP A 468 16.25 16.79 14.26
C ASP A 468 15.97 15.99 15.54
N LYS A 469 14.70 15.98 15.98
CA LYS A 469 14.30 15.35 17.24
C LYS A 469 14.37 13.84 17.12
N LYS A 470 15.16 13.20 18.00
CA LYS A 470 15.32 11.73 18.02
C LYS A 470 14.00 10.97 18.16
N ILE A 471 13.06 11.50 18.95
CA ILE A 471 11.73 10.90 19.14
C ILE A 471 10.97 10.89 17.82
N ASP A 472 10.98 12.00 17.09
CA ASP A 472 10.31 12.14 15.79
C ASP A 472 10.91 11.19 14.76
N ILE A 473 12.25 11.10 14.69
CA ILE A 473 12.94 10.13 13.82
C ILE A 473 12.54 8.70 14.19
N PHE A 474 12.54 8.37 15.49
CA PHE A 474 12.12 7.04 15.97
C PHE A 474 10.70 6.70 15.54
N VAL A 475 9.76 7.63 15.73
CA VAL A 475 8.36 7.41 15.35
C VAL A 475 8.23 7.28 13.84
N LEU A 476 8.85 8.15 13.04
CA LEU A 476 8.81 8.06 11.57
C LEU A 476 9.33 6.73 11.03
N LEU A 477 10.46 6.25 11.56
CA LEU A 477 11.01 4.94 11.20
C LEU A 477 10.05 3.81 11.58
N SER A 478 9.48 3.90 12.79
CA SER A 478 8.50 2.91 13.27
C SER A 478 7.24 2.88 12.39
N LEU A 479 6.73 4.06 11.99
CA LEU A 479 5.56 4.17 11.11
C LEU A 479 5.79 3.48 9.76
N ILE A 480 6.96 3.63 9.14
CA ILE A 480 7.27 2.92 7.89
C ILE A 480 7.28 1.40 8.14
N THR A 481 7.84 0.93 9.25
CA THR A 481 7.92 -0.51 9.51
C THR A 481 6.56 -1.17 9.75
N PHE A 482 5.54 -0.41 10.20
CA PHE A 482 4.16 -0.92 10.29
C PHE A 482 3.49 -1.16 8.93
N PHE A 483 4.16 -0.86 7.82
CA PHE A 483 3.71 -1.24 6.48
C PHE A 483 4.38 -2.52 5.95
N ILE A 484 5.25 -3.16 6.74
CA ILE A 484 5.80 -4.48 6.41
C ILE A 484 4.67 -5.51 6.41
N ASP A 485 4.47 -6.18 5.29
CA ASP A 485 3.32 -7.08 5.12
C ASP A 485 3.72 -8.56 5.27
N ASN A 486 4.91 -8.96 4.79
CA ASN A 486 5.27 -10.37 4.69
C ASN A 486 5.59 -10.98 6.05
N ASN A 487 6.56 -10.42 6.80
CA ASN A 487 6.93 -10.95 8.12
C ASN A 487 6.72 -9.91 9.25
N LYS A 488 5.60 -10.05 9.97
CA LYS A 488 5.22 -9.17 11.08
C LYS A 488 6.25 -9.16 12.24
N ASN A 489 7.05 -10.21 12.41
CA ASN A 489 8.08 -10.26 13.45
C ASN A 489 9.21 -9.24 13.19
N LEU A 490 9.46 -8.89 11.93
CA LEU A 490 10.44 -7.87 11.56
C LEU A 490 10.06 -6.49 12.10
N ILE A 491 8.77 -6.22 12.32
CA ILE A 491 8.27 -4.95 12.87
C ILE A 491 8.79 -4.77 14.30
N TYR A 492 8.57 -5.75 15.17
CA TYR A 492 9.04 -5.70 16.56
C TYR A 492 10.56 -5.60 16.64
N PHE A 493 11.25 -6.38 15.81
CA PHE A 493 12.71 -6.36 15.73
C PHE A 493 13.24 -4.99 15.27
N ALA A 494 12.61 -4.38 14.27
CA ALA A 494 12.98 -3.07 13.76
C ALA A 494 12.81 -1.98 14.82
N ILE A 495 11.65 -1.93 15.48
CA ILE A 495 11.36 -0.96 16.53
C ILE A 495 12.38 -1.06 17.66
N LEU A 496 12.73 -2.28 18.08
CA LEU A 496 13.76 -2.52 19.09
C LEU A 496 15.12 -1.97 18.66
N ILE A 497 15.56 -2.26 17.43
CA ILE A 497 16.83 -1.76 16.89
C ILE A 497 16.83 -0.24 16.88
N TYR A 498 15.75 0.38 16.41
CA TYR A 498 15.67 1.83 16.36
C TYR A 498 15.72 2.46 17.75
N PHE A 499 15.06 1.84 18.73
CA PHE A 499 15.10 2.31 20.12
C PHE A 499 16.53 2.24 20.68
N VAL A 500 17.21 1.09 20.54
CA VAL A 500 18.59 0.91 21.00
C VAL A 500 19.52 1.91 20.33
N MET A 501 19.39 2.08 19.02
CA MET A 501 20.27 2.96 18.27
C MET A 501 20.06 4.44 18.59
N LEU A 502 18.82 4.92 18.74
CA LEU A 502 18.61 6.35 18.99
C LEU A 502 18.83 6.77 20.44
N PHE A 503 18.42 5.92 21.39
CA PHE A 503 18.36 6.29 22.81
C PHE A 503 19.48 5.68 23.66
N VAL A 504 19.97 4.47 23.35
CA VAL A 504 21.00 3.81 24.16
C VAL A 504 22.41 4.19 23.71
N THR A 505 22.61 4.43 22.41
CA THR A 505 23.95 4.78 21.91
C THR A 505 24.25 6.26 22.10
N LYS A 506 25.40 6.58 22.73
CA LYS A 506 25.81 7.96 23.03
C LYS A 506 26.30 8.77 21.82
N LYS A 507 26.27 8.22 20.60
CA LYS A 507 26.98 8.78 19.44
C LYS A 507 26.02 9.43 18.45
N ASN A 508 26.13 10.75 18.24
CA ASN A 508 25.31 11.50 17.28
C ASN A 508 25.47 11.06 15.81
N THR A 509 26.54 10.35 15.45
CA THR A 509 26.77 9.84 14.08
C THR A 509 25.77 8.76 13.64
N ILE A 510 24.84 8.36 14.52
CA ILE A 510 23.95 7.22 14.32
C ILE A 510 22.67 7.59 13.57
N ASN A 511 22.30 8.87 13.55
CA ASN A 511 21.13 9.36 12.81
C ASN A 511 21.23 9.12 11.29
N ASN A 512 22.43 9.18 10.70
CA ASN A 512 22.58 8.91 9.27
C ASN A 512 22.64 7.41 8.93
N GLN A 513 22.97 6.56 9.90
CA GLN A 513 23.08 5.11 9.69
C GLN A 513 21.73 4.41 9.86
N ILE A 514 20.88 4.91 10.75
CA ILE A 514 19.60 4.27 11.09
C ILE A 514 18.65 4.18 9.88
N LYS A 515 18.66 5.16 8.98
CA LYS A 515 17.85 5.13 7.76
C LYS A 515 18.29 4.03 6.79
N TYR A 516 19.57 3.66 6.76
CA TYR A 516 20.03 2.51 5.97
C TYR A 516 19.67 1.17 6.62
N ILE A 517 19.53 1.14 7.94
CA ILE A 517 19.06 -0.06 8.65
C ILE A 517 17.60 -0.34 8.33
N LEU A 518 16.77 0.70 8.19
CA LEU A 518 15.43 0.55 7.61
C LEU A 518 15.48 -0.15 6.25
N LEU A 519 16.34 0.30 5.32
CA LEU A 519 16.48 -0.35 4.01
C LEU A 519 16.93 -1.82 4.12
N VAL A 520 17.82 -2.15 5.05
CA VAL A 520 18.24 -3.54 5.29
C VAL A 520 17.06 -4.39 5.80
N ILE A 521 16.26 -3.87 6.73
CA ILE A 521 15.09 -4.59 7.27
C ILE A 521 14.06 -4.83 6.16
N LEU A 522 13.78 -3.80 5.35
CA LEU A 522 12.85 -3.90 4.22
C LEU A 522 13.37 -4.86 3.14
N PHE A 523 14.68 -4.87 2.91
CA PHE A 523 15.31 -5.83 2.03
C PHE A 523 15.16 -7.26 2.56
N LEU A 524 15.39 -7.48 3.86
CA LEU A 524 15.20 -8.78 4.50
C LEU A 524 13.77 -9.29 4.33
N ASP A 525 12.77 -8.43 4.55
CA ASP A 525 11.36 -8.79 4.38
C ASP A 525 11.06 -9.37 2.98
N ILE A 526 11.55 -8.72 1.92
CA ILE A 526 11.34 -9.18 0.54
C ILE A 526 12.16 -10.46 0.26
N THR A 527 13.40 -10.53 0.75
CA THR A 527 14.26 -11.71 0.49
C THR A 527 13.75 -12.98 1.16
N LEU A 528 13.10 -12.90 2.33
CA LEU A 528 12.52 -14.07 2.98
C LEU A 528 11.48 -14.73 2.07
N VAL A 529 10.59 -13.93 1.48
CA VAL A 529 9.58 -14.42 0.54
C VAL A 529 10.20 -14.96 -0.76
N TYR A 530 11.30 -14.36 -1.22
CA TYR A 530 12.04 -14.87 -2.38
C TYR A 530 12.55 -16.30 -2.13
N PHE A 531 13.12 -16.60 -0.95
CA PHE A 531 13.63 -17.94 -0.64
C PHE A 531 12.54 -18.98 -0.33
N GLU A 532 11.37 -18.55 0.12
CA GLU A 532 10.23 -19.45 0.40
C GLU A 532 9.50 -19.93 -0.86
N ASN A 533 9.61 -19.18 -1.97
CA ASN A 533 8.85 -19.49 -3.20
C ASN A 533 9.63 -20.41 -4.15
N THR A 534 9.13 -21.64 -4.32
CA THR A 534 9.73 -22.66 -5.20
C THR A 534 9.04 -22.81 -6.56
N SER A 535 7.93 -22.10 -6.81
CA SER A 535 7.11 -22.28 -8.02
C SER A 535 7.49 -21.29 -9.14
N SER A 536 8.15 -21.78 -10.18
CA SER A 536 8.32 -21.05 -11.45
C SER A 536 7.10 -21.24 -12.35
N GLY A 537 6.11 -20.33 -12.28
CA GLY A 537 5.06 -20.29 -13.30
C GLY A 537 5.59 -19.80 -14.66
N ASN A 538 4.89 -20.13 -15.75
CA ASN A 538 5.27 -19.70 -17.09
C ASN A 538 4.81 -18.25 -17.34
N ILE A 539 5.74 -17.34 -17.64
CA ILE A 539 5.42 -15.93 -17.96
C ILE A 539 4.77 -15.80 -19.35
N ASN A 540 4.93 -16.78 -20.22
CA ASN A 540 4.49 -16.71 -21.61
C ASN A 540 3.09 -17.30 -21.81
N GLU A 541 2.24 -17.28 -20.79
CA GLU A 541 0.82 -17.61 -20.98
C GLU A 541 0.18 -16.54 -21.86
N ILE A 542 -0.31 -16.96 -23.02
CA ILE A 542 -0.89 -16.10 -24.05
C ILE A 542 -2.31 -16.59 -24.31
N PHE A 543 -3.27 -15.67 -24.29
CA PHE A 543 -4.63 -15.93 -24.75
C PHE A 543 -4.68 -15.73 -26.26
N GLU A 544 -4.84 -16.81 -27.02
CA GLU A 544 -4.86 -16.75 -28.49
C GLU A 544 -6.05 -15.90 -28.98
N GLU A 545 -7.19 -15.94 -28.28
CA GLU A 545 -8.38 -15.15 -28.57
C GLU A 545 -8.12 -13.64 -28.45
N CYS A 546 -7.18 -13.23 -27.60
CA CYS A 546 -6.83 -11.84 -27.35
C CYS A 546 -5.74 -11.30 -28.29
N ARG A 547 -5.14 -12.14 -29.15
CA ARG A 547 -4.11 -11.68 -30.11
C ARG A 547 -4.68 -10.82 -31.23
N VAL A 548 -5.91 -11.10 -31.64
CA VAL A 548 -6.55 -10.39 -32.76
C VAL A 548 -7.06 -9.03 -32.29
N GLU A 549 -7.87 -9.01 -31.24
CA GLU A 549 -8.42 -7.78 -30.68
C GLU A 549 -8.80 -7.96 -29.21
N LEU A 550 -8.27 -7.08 -28.34
CA LEU A 550 -8.58 -7.12 -26.91
C LEU A 550 -10.05 -6.83 -26.62
N LYS A 551 -10.70 -5.98 -27.42
CA LYS A 551 -12.08 -5.52 -27.24
C LYS A 551 -13.14 -6.61 -27.45
N ASN A 552 -12.78 -7.71 -28.12
CA ASN A 552 -13.74 -8.75 -28.49
C ASN A 552 -14.29 -9.51 -27.27
N ASP A 553 -15.59 -9.79 -27.24
CA ASP A 553 -16.25 -10.54 -26.16
C ASP A 553 -15.63 -11.94 -25.98
N LEU A 554 -15.09 -12.54 -27.04
CA LEU A 554 -14.36 -13.81 -26.96
C LEU A 554 -13.10 -13.69 -26.08
N CYS A 555 -12.33 -12.62 -26.23
CA CYS A 555 -11.15 -12.36 -25.40
C CYS A 555 -11.56 -12.09 -23.94
N ARG A 556 -12.62 -11.29 -23.72
CA ARG A 556 -13.15 -11.05 -22.37
C ARG A 556 -13.54 -12.35 -21.68
N ASN A 557 -14.29 -13.20 -22.38
CA ASN A 557 -14.77 -14.46 -21.80
C ASN A 557 -13.61 -15.41 -21.53
N ALA A 558 -12.64 -15.53 -22.44
CA ALA A 558 -11.42 -16.32 -22.23
C ALA A 558 -10.58 -15.80 -21.03
N TYR A 559 -10.51 -14.48 -20.85
CA TYR A 559 -9.87 -13.87 -19.69
C TYR A 559 -10.64 -14.17 -18.40
N LEU A 560 -11.98 -14.15 -18.39
CA LEU A 560 -12.76 -14.41 -17.17
C LEU A 560 -12.92 -15.89 -16.82
N SER A 561 -12.80 -16.80 -17.80
CA SER A 561 -13.08 -18.23 -17.62
C SER A 561 -11.88 -19.08 -17.19
N GLY A 562 -10.66 -18.60 -17.40
CA GLY A 562 -9.46 -19.26 -16.88
C GLY A 562 -8.97 -18.64 -15.58
#